data_AF-A0A2V9P3H4-F1
#
_entry.id   AF-A0A2V9P3H4-F1
#
_cell.length_a   1.000
_cell.length_b   1.000
_cell.length_c   1.000
_cell.angle_alpha   90.00
_cell.angle_beta   90.00
_cell.angle_gamma   90.00
#
_symmetry.space_group_name_H-M   'P 1'
#
loop_
_entity.id
_entity.type
_entity.pdbx_description
1 polymer ?
#
loop_
_entity_poly.entity_id
_entity_poly.type
_entity_poly.pdbx_seq_one_letter_code
_entity_poly.pdbx_strand_id
1 'polypeptide(L)'
;KMYGMHDWYAPYYDLAADGKLVFKPVERRRFNTLRSYLETHSVLFYYLERTWLRVNIPLQQWQSLPLFYGTYSDDPLDPEWSQAWQVTGRVLAMMRDTVAADGAKFVVLAWPDMDSDWRQSLLRSYGKIPPSFNPFKPQQRLTEIANTYNIQLEFFASYMQKYRDQHHLQWPYFSFTCDPHLNAVGHEASAEAIVQILQQRHLLPAQKPF
;
A
#
# COMPACT_ATOMS: atom_id res chain seq x y z
N LYS A 1 -9.94 15.11 8.27
CA LYS A 1 -9.53 14.15 9.32
C LYS A 1 -10.38 12.90 9.19
N MET A 2 -9.86 11.93 8.48
CA MET A 2 -10.30 10.55 8.39
C MET A 2 -10.21 9.99 9.81
N TYR A 3 -11.31 10.14 10.56
CA TYR A 3 -11.36 9.70 11.95
C TYR A 3 -11.10 8.19 12.02
N GLY A 4 -10.01 7.80 12.67
CA GLY A 4 -9.82 6.44 13.19
C GLY A 4 -8.95 5.48 12.40
N MET A 5 -8.34 5.85 11.27
CA MET A 5 -7.32 4.98 10.65
C MET A 5 -5.92 5.22 11.22
N HIS A 6 -5.57 6.46 11.55
CA HIS A 6 -4.20 6.82 11.90
C HIS A 6 -3.82 6.48 13.36
N ASP A 7 -4.76 6.59 14.30
CA ASP A 7 -4.35 6.67 15.71
C ASP A 7 -4.22 5.31 16.42
N TRP A 8 -4.73 4.23 15.83
CA TRP A 8 -5.07 3.02 16.61
C TRP A 8 -4.45 1.70 16.16
N TYR A 9 -3.88 1.62 14.95
CA TYR A 9 -3.44 0.33 14.39
C TYR A 9 -1.92 0.13 14.42
N ALA A 10 -1.14 1.19 14.22
CA ALA A 10 0.31 1.14 14.20
C ALA A 10 0.89 2.52 14.51
N PRO A 11 2.09 2.61 15.09
CA PRO A 11 2.77 3.88 15.18
C PRO A 11 3.01 4.42 13.76
N TYR A 12 2.90 5.73 13.58
CA TYR A 12 3.04 6.35 12.27
C TYR A 12 3.83 7.65 12.37
N TYR A 13 4.23 8.21 11.23
CA TYR A 13 4.83 9.53 11.16
C TYR A 13 3.80 10.57 10.73
N ASP A 14 3.89 11.75 11.32
CA ASP A 14 3.09 12.92 10.95
C ASP A 14 4.01 14.11 10.63
N LEU A 15 3.47 15.20 10.09
CA LEU A 15 4.19 16.45 9.88
C LEU A 15 3.90 17.43 11.03
N ALA A 16 4.95 17.93 11.68
CA ALA A 16 4.86 19.09 12.55
C ALA A 16 4.56 20.37 11.74
N ALA A 17 4.25 21.45 12.44
CA ALA A 17 4.02 22.77 11.83
C ALA A 17 5.26 23.29 11.05
N ASP A 18 6.46 22.83 11.40
CA ASP A 18 7.71 23.12 10.68
C ASP A 18 7.98 22.16 9.50
N GLY A 19 7.05 21.25 9.21
CA GLY A 19 7.15 20.25 8.17
C GLY A 19 8.06 19.06 8.49
N LYS A 20 8.61 18.95 9.70
CA LYS A 20 9.43 17.79 10.09
C LYS A 20 8.59 16.58 10.42
N LEU A 21 9.15 15.40 10.19
CA LEU A 21 8.54 14.14 10.61
C LEU A 21 8.50 14.07 12.15
N VAL A 22 7.32 13.77 12.69
CA VAL A 22 7.10 13.50 14.11
C VAL A 22 6.55 12.09 14.24
N PHE A 23 7.25 11.26 15.01
CA PHE A 23 6.75 9.94 15.36
C PHE A 23 5.54 10.06 16.30
N LYS A 24 4.43 9.45 15.89
CA LYS A 24 3.19 9.36 16.67
C LYS A 24 3.04 7.92 17.17
N PRO A 25 3.23 7.69 18.48
CA PRO A 25 2.97 6.36 19.04
C PRO A 25 1.48 6.05 18.93
N VAL A 26 1.14 4.75 18.92
CA VAL A 26 -0.26 4.29 18.95
C VAL A 26 -0.93 4.82 20.21
N GLU A 27 -2.05 5.52 20.05
CA GLU A 27 -2.87 5.87 21.20
C GLU A 27 -3.54 4.61 21.73
N ARG A 28 -3.29 4.30 23.01
CA ARG A 28 -4.02 3.22 23.68
C ARG A 28 -5.49 3.59 23.75
N ARG A 29 -6.35 2.90 22.99
CA ARG A 29 -7.80 3.09 23.12
C ARG A 29 -8.23 2.81 24.56
N ARG A 30 -8.98 3.73 25.15
CA ARG A 30 -9.69 3.46 26.41
C ARG A 30 -10.57 2.23 26.18
N PHE A 31 -10.51 1.27 27.10
CA PHE A 31 -11.20 -0.02 27.01
C PHE A 31 -10.70 -1.00 25.92
N ASN A 32 -9.58 -0.76 25.23
CA ASN A 32 -9.09 -1.74 24.24
C ASN A 32 -8.82 -3.11 24.89
N THR A 33 -8.27 -3.13 26.10
CA THR A 33 -8.01 -4.39 26.81
C THR A 33 -9.30 -5.15 27.09
N LEU A 34 -10.36 -4.47 27.54
CA LEU A 34 -11.66 -5.09 27.78
C LEU A 34 -12.29 -5.56 26.46
N ARG A 35 -12.24 -4.72 25.43
CA ARG A 35 -12.74 -5.05 24.09
C ARG A 35 -12.01 -6.26 23.52
N SER A 36 -10.68 -6.25 23.46
CA SER A 36 -9.87 -7.39 22.99
C SER A 36 -10.11 -8.64 23.81
N TYR A 37 -10.28 -8.50 25.14
CA TYR A 37 -10.69 -9.61 25.99
C TYR A 37 -12.04 -10.18 25.55
N LEU A 38 -13.05 -9.34 25.35
CA LEU A 38 -14.38 -9.75 24.88
C LEU A 38 -14.36 -10.33 23.46
N GLU A 39 -13.59 -9.77 22.53
CA GLU A 39 -13.41 -10.31 21.17
C GLU A 39 -12.81 -11.73 21.22
N THR A 40 -11.92 -12.00 22.16
CA THR A 40 -11.24 -13.31 22.29
C THR A 40 -12.07 -14.34 23.07
N HIS A 41 -12.90 -13.90 24.03
CA HIS A 41 -13.62 -14.78 24.96
C HIS A 41 -15.14 -14.86 24.72
N SER A 42 -15.69 -14.04 23.82
CA SER A 42 -17.12 -14.02 23.50
C SER A 42 -17.35 -13.99 22.00
N VAL A 43 -17.74 -15.14 21.45
CA VAL A 43 -18.14 -15.28 20.04
C VAL A 43 -19.31 -14.35 19.69
N LEU A 44 -20.22 -14.13 20.64
CA LEU A 44 -21.34 -13.21 20.44
C LEU A 44 -20.87 -11.76 20.30
N PHE A 45 -19.96 -11.31 21.17
CA PHE A 45 -19.38 -9.96 21.08
C PHE A 45 -18.65 -9.79 19.74
N TYR A 46 -17.82 -10.76 19.37
CA TYR A 46 -17.13 -10.77 18.07
C TYR A 46 -18.12 -10.63 16.90
N TYR A 47 -19.21 -11.41 16.89
CA TYR A 47 -20.18 -11.40 15.79
C TYR A 47 -20.98 -10.09 15.72
N LEU A 48 -21.44 -9.59 16.88
CA LEU A 48 -22.16 -8.32 16.95
C LEU A 48 -21.30 -7.15 16.48
N GLU A 49 -20.04 -7.11 16.89
CA GLU A 49 -19.12 -6.08 16.48
C GLU A 49 -18.84 -6.12 14.97
N ARG A 50 -18.56 -7.30 14.41
CA ARG A 50 -18.32 -7.44 12.96
C ARG A 50 -19.55 -7.09 12.14
N THR A 51 -20.74 -7.41 12.65
CA THR A 51 -22.01 -7.02 12.01
C THR A 51 -22.20 -5.51 12.09
N TRP A 52 -21.96 -4.89 13.26
CA TRP A 52 -22.05 -3.43 13.43
C TRP A 52 -21.08 -2.68 12.52
N LEU A 53 -19.83 -3.11 12.43
CA LEU A 53 -18.82 -2.52 11.54
C LEU A 53 -19.22 -2.63 10.07
N ARG A 54 -19.89 -3.71 9.67
CA ARG A 54 -20.44 -3.85 8.30
C ARG A 54 -21.61 -2.92 8.01
N VAL A 55 -22.39 -2.53 9.02
CA VAL A 55 -23.54 -1.63 8.84
C VAL A 55 -23.09 -0.15 8.87
N ASN A 56 -22.05 0.18 9.63
CA ASN A 56 -21.57 1.56 9.83
C ASN A 56 -20.42 1.98 8.88
N ILE A 57 -20.39 1.41 7.67
CA ILE A 57 -19.41 1.69 6.61
C ILE A 57 -19.39 3.15 6.08
N PRO A 58 -20.42 4.01 6.18
CA PRO A 58 -20.40 5.33 5.52
C PRO A 58 -19.21 6.24 5.89
N LEU A 59 -18.68 6.12 7.11
CA LEU A 59 -17.53 6.91 7.59
C LEU A 59 -16.19 6.48 6.95
N GLN A 60 -16.17 5.38 6.22
CA GLN A 60 -15.00 4.82 5.55
C GLN A 60 -15.18 4.81 4.03
N GLN A 61 -15.95 5.73 3.48
CA GLN A 61 -16.13 5.84 2.05
C GLN A 61 -15.60 7.18 1.50
N TRP A 62 -14.79 7.10 0.45
CA TRP A 62 -14.44 8.21 -0.43
C TRP A 62 -15.26 8.08 -1.71
N GLN A 63 -16.20 9.01 -1.93
CA GLN A 63 -17.05 9.05 -3.13
C GLN A 63 -17.75 7.70 -3.43
N SER A 64 -18.20 7.02 -2.36
CA SER A 64 -18.85 5.69 -2.36
C SER A 64 -17.97 4.49 -2.70
N LEU A 65 -16.67 4.69 -2.92
CA LEU A 65 -15.67 3.64 -2.79
C LEU A 65 -15.16 3.61 -1.35
N PRO A 66 -14.57 2.52 -0.86
CA PRO A 66 -13.80 2.53 0.37
C PRO A 66 -12.77 3.66 0.43
N LEU A 67 -12.53 4.19 1.63
CA LEU A 67 -11.74 5.41 1.85
C LEU A 67 -10.32 5.32 1.29
N PHE A 68 -9.71 4.13 1.33
CA PHE A 68 -8.37 3.91 0.78
C PHE A 68 -8.28 4.18 -0.73
N TYR A 69 -9.40 4.15 -1.47
CA TYR A 69 -9.41 4.57 -2.87
C TYR A 69 -9.21 6.09 -3.06
N GLY A 70 -9.22 6.88 -2.00
CA GLY A 70 -8.87 8.30 -2.05
C GLY A 70 -7.45 8.58 -2.55
N THR A 71 -6.53 7.61 -2.42
CA THR A 71 -5.18 7.68 -3.00
C THR A 71 -5.16 7.74 -4.54
N TYR A 72 -6.27 7.37 -5.19
CA TYR A 72 -6.48 7.36 -6.63
C TYR A 72 -7.21 8.59 -7.16
N SER A 73 -7.58 9.52 -6.27
CA SER A 73 -8.18 10.78 -6.69
C SER A 73 -7.23 11.56 -7.59
N ASP A 74 -7.78 12.19 -8.62
CA ASP A 74 -7.12 13.29 -9.32
C ASP A 74 -6.89 14.49 -8.39
N ASP A 75 -6.09 15.44 -8.87
CA ASP A 75 -5.72 16.65 -8.13
C ASP A 75 -6.76 17.78 -8.31
N PRO A 76 -6.95 18.67 -7.32
CA PRO A 76 -6.25 18.70 -6.03
C PRO A 76 -6.73 17.59 -5.09
N LEU A 77 -5.77 16.99 -4.37
CA LEU A 77 -6.05 16.02 -3.32
C LEU A 77 -6.73 16.69 -2.12
N ASP A 78 -7.55 15.93 -1.41
CA ASP A 78 -7.92 16.27 -0.04
C ASP A 78 -6.65 16.57 0.78
N PRO A 79 -6.64 17.63 1.62
CA PRO A 79 -5.47 18.01 2.40
C PRO A 79 -4.82 16.86 3.17
N GLU A 80 -5.63 15.91 3.65
CA GLU A 80 -5.13 14.77 4.40
C GLU A 80 -4.40 13.75 3.51
N TRP A 81 -4.89 13.49 2.31
CA TRP A 81 -4.19 12.65 1.32
C TRP A 81 -2.91 13.34 0.82
N SER A 82 -2.95 14.66 0.62
CA SER A 82 -1.77 15.44 0.27
C SER A 82 -0.69 15.32 1.36
N GLN A 83 -1.07 15.51 2.63
CA GLN A 83 -0.17 15.34 3.77
C GLN A 83 0.37 13.90 3.87
N ALA A 84 -0.48 12.89 3.66
CA ALA A 84 -0.06 11.49 3.68
C ALA A 84 1.02 11.20 2.62
N TRP A 85 0.88 11.70 1.40
CA TRP A 85 1.91 11.56 0.36
C TRP A 85 3.21 12.31 0.70
N GLN A 86 3.12 13.49 1.33
CA GLN A 86 4.30 14.21 1.82
C GLN A 86 5.04 13.43 2.92
N VAL A 87 4.30 12.85 3.87
CA VAL A 87 4.86 11.98 4.91
C VAL A 87 5.55 10.78 4.27
N THR A 88 4.87 10.08 3.35
CA THR A 88 5.42 8.92 2.64
C THR A 88 6.76 9.25 2.00
N GLY A 89 6.86 10.37 1.27
CA GLY A 89 8.13 10.76 0.64
C GLY A 89 9.25 11.01 1.64
N ARG A 90 8.97 11.70 2.74
CA ARG A 90 9.97 11.97 3.79
C ARG A 90 10.40 10.69 4.51
N VAL A 91 9.47 9.77 4.78
CA VAL A 91 9.80 8.48 5.42
C VAL A 91 10.67 7.64 4.50
N LEU A 92 10.36 7.57 3.21
CA LEU A 92 11.19 6.84 2.25
C LEU A 92 12.60 7.47 2.13
N ALA A 93 12.70 8.80 2.15
CA ALA A 93 13.99 9.49 2.16
C ALA A 93 14.80 9.18 3.43
N MET A 94 14.15 9.25 4.60
CA MET A 94 14.78 8.90 5.88
C MET A 94 15.25 7.43 5.89
N MET A 95 14.46 6.51 5.32
CA MET A 95 14.83 5.10 5.21
C MET A 95 16.03 4.91 4.28
N ARG A 96 16.04 5.57 3.11
CA ARG A 96 17.20 5.57 2.20
C ARG A 96 18.46 6.04 2.92
N ASP A 97 18.39 7.18 3.61
CA ASP A 97 19.54 7.77 4.28
C ASP A 97 20.08 6.87 5.39
N THR A 98 19.17 6.25 6.15
CA THR A 98 19.53 5.26 7.18
C THR A 98 20.24 4.05 6.58
N VAL A 99 19.67 3.46 5.52
CA VAL A 99 20.26 2.29 4.82
C VAL A 99 21.64 2.64 4.23
N ALA A 100 21.79 3.84 3.67
CA ALA A 100 23.06 4.30 3.12
C ALA A 100 24.12 4.53 4.21
N ALA A 101 23.73 5.05 5.38
CA ALA A 101 24.63 5.23 6.52
C ALA A 101 25.22 3.90 7.02
N ASP A 102 24.47 2.80 6.88
CA ASP A 102 24.92 1.44 7.19
C ASP A 102 25.72 0.78 6.05
N GLY A 103 26.00 1.50 4.95
CA GLY A 103 26.74 0.99 3.80
C GLY A 103 25.94 0.06 2.87
N ALA A 104 24.62 -0.03 3.07
CA ALA A 104 23.73 -0.81 2.23
C ALA A 104 23.15 0.04 1.08
N LYS A 105 22.51 -0.63 0.11
CA LYS A 105 21.84 0.00 -1.03
C LYS A 105 20.32 -0.03 -0.83
N PHE A 106 19.63 1.05 -1.20
CA PHE A 106 18.19 1.18 -1.06
C PHE A 106 17.49 1.30 -2.41
N VAL A 107 16.45 0.49 -2.61
CA VAL A 107 15.54 0.55 -3.76
C VAL A 107 14.11 0.31 -3.28
N VAL A 108 13.17 1.06 -3.83
CA VAL A 108 11.74 0.87 -3.60
C VAL A 108 11.16 0.09 -4.77
N LEU A 109 10.47 -0.99 -4.48
CA LEU A 109 9.77 -1.79 -5.48
C LEU A 109 8.26 -1.65 -5.23
N ALA A 110 7.55 -1.04 -6.18
CA ALA A 110 6.12 -0.76 -6.08
C ALA A 110 5.30 -1.80 -6.84
N TRP A 111 4.38 -2.44 -6.13
CA TRP A 111 3.46 -3.41 -6.71
C TRP A 111 2.37 -2.70 -7.53
N PRO A 112 1.94 -3.23 -8.69
CA PRO A 112 0.74 -2.72 -9.36
C PRO A 112 -0.48 -2.97 -8.49
N ASP A 113 -1.16 -1.89 -8.09
CA ASP A 113 -2.33 -1.99 -7.21
C ASP A 113 -3.61 -2.37 -7.99
N MET A 114 -3.55 -2.45 -9.32
CA MET A 114 -4.70 -2.72 -10.19
C MET A 114 -4.36 -3.71 -11.29
N ASP A 115 -5.24 -4.71 -11.46
CA ASP A 115 -5.22 -5.63 -12.59
C ASP A 115 -5.69 -4.93 -13.89
N SER A 116 -5.60 -5.62 -15.03
CA SER A 116 -6.06 -5.06 -16.32
C SER A 116 -7.58 -4.83 -16.36
N ASP A 117 -8.34 -5.53 -15.53
CA ASP A 117 -9.81 -5.53 -15.50
C ASP A 117 -10.37 -4.71 -14.32
N TRP A 118 -9.54 -3.85 -13.73
CA TRP A 118 -9.81 -3.20 -12.45
C TRP A 118 -11.15 -2.48 -12.45
N ARG A 119 -11.48 -1.86 -13.59
CA ARG A 119 -12.71 -1.10 -13.77
C ARG A 119 -13.93 -2.00 -13.62
N GLN A 120 -13.93 -3.17 -14.25
CA GLN A 120 -15.02 -4.12 -14.15
C GLN A 120 -15.10 -4.70 -12.72
N SER A 121 -13.94 -4.95 -12.10
CA SER A 121 -13.86 -5.42 -10.71
C SER A 121 -14.49 -4.41 -9.72
N LEU A 122 -14.14 -3.13 -9.84
CA LEU A 122 -14.71 -2.06 -9.01
C LEU A 122 -16.20 -1.85 -9.27
N LEU A 123 -16.64 -1.86 -10.54
CA LEU A 123 -18.06 -1.74 -10.87
C LEU A 123 -18.88 -2.90 -10.30
N ARG A 124 -18.38 -4.13 -10.38
CA ARG A 124 -19.05 -5.30 -9.76
C ARG A 124 -19.13 -5.19 -8.24
N SER A 125 -18.08 -4.69 -7.61
CA SER A 125 -17.97 -4.65 -6.15
C SER A 125 -18.73 -3.46 -5.53
N TYR A 126 -18.76 -2.31 -6.21
CA TYR A 126 -19.23 -1.04 -5.63
C TYR A 126 -20.29 -0.32 -6.49
N GLY A 127 -20.63 -0.84 -7.67
CA GLY A 127 -21.69 -0.32 -8.54
C GLY A 127 -21.35 0.95 -9.32
N LYS A 128 -20.48 1.83 -8.79
CA LYS A 128 -20.06 3.06 -9.45
C LYS A 128 -18.59 3.37 -9.19
N ILE A 129 -17.97 4.03 -10.16
CA ILE A 129 -16.60 4.55 -10.06
C ILE A 129 -16.68 6.07 -10.20
N PRO A 130 -16.07 6.84 -9.28
CA PRO A 130 -16.06 8.29 -9.40
C PRO A 130 -15.35 8.76 -10.68
N PRO A 131 -15.80 9.87 -11.31
CA PRO A 131 -15.13 10.41 -12.49
C PRO A 131 -13.67 10.79 -12.27
N SER A 132 -13.30 11.20 -11.05
CA SER A 132 -11.94 11.57 -10.65
C SER A 132 -11.06 10.37 -10.28
N PHE A 133 -11.55 9.14 -10.48
CA PHE A 133 -10.76 7.94 -10.19
C PHE A 133 -9.75 7.69 -11.31
N ASN A 134 -8.48 7.66 -10.95
CA ASN A 134 -7.40 7.41 -11.88
C ASN A 134 -6.44 6.32 -11.33
N PRO A 135 -6.41 5.12 -11.93
CA PRO A 135 -5.61 3.99 -11.43
C PRO A 135 -4.11 4.26 -11.45
N PHE A 136 -3.65 5.24 -12.24
CA PHE A 136 -2.23 5.55 -12.42
C PHE A 136 -1.71 6.62 -11.46
N LYS A 137 -2.59 7.31 -10.72
CA LYS A 137 -2.20 8.41 -9.84
C LYS A 137 -1.23 8.01 -8.73
N PRO A 138 -1.39 6.87 -8.02
CA PRO A 138 -0.41 6.43 -7.04
C PRO A 138 0.99 6.23 -7.65
N GLN A 139 1.08 5.66 -8.85
CA GLN A 139 2.34 5.48 -9.57
C GLN A 139 2.99 6.82 -9.93
N GLN A 140 2.22 7.79 -10.41
CA GLN A 140 2.71 9.13 -10.71
C GLN A 140 3.29 9.80 -9.46
N ARG A 141 2.56 9.75 -8.35
CA ARG A 141 2.98 10.33 -7.06
C ARG A 141 4.23 9.67 -6.49
N LEU A 142 4.32 8.34 -6.54
CA LEU A 142 5.54 7.63 -6.14
C LEU A 142 6.72 8.01 -7.03
N THR A 143 6.51 8.19 -8.33
CA THR A 143 7.56 8.65 -9.26
C THR A 143 8.02 10.06 -8.91
N GLU A 144 7.11 10.99 -8.65
CA GLU A 144 7.43 12.36 -8.21
C GLU A 144 8.21 12.37 -6.90
N ILE A 145 7.78 11.57 -5.91
CA ILE A 145 8.48 11.38 -4.64
C ILE A 145 9.90 10.85 -4.90
N ALA A 146 10.03 9.80 -5.72
CA ALA A 146 11.31 9.20 -6.01
C ALA A 146 12.28 10.17 -6.69
N ASN A 147 11.79 10.96 -7.65
CA ASN A 147 12.57 12.02 -8.29
C ASN A 147 12.98 13.11 -7.29
N THR A 148 12.03 13.60 -6.49
CA THR A 148 12.25 14.67 -5.51
C THR A 148 13.32 14.29 -4.49
N TYR A 149 13.24 13.05 -4.00
CA TYR A 149 14.14 12.56 -2.96
C TYR A 149 15.30 11.73 -3.50
N ASN A 150 15.53 11.65 -4.82
CA ASN A 150 16.58 10.81 -5.42
C ASN A 150 16.59 9.37 -4.86
N ILE A 151 15.44 8.70 -4.97
CA ILE A 151 15.22 7.31 -4.56
C ILE A 151 15.14 6.44 -5.81
N GLN A 152 15.82 5.29 -5.81
CA GLN A 152 15.63 4.30 -6.87
C GLN A 152 14.26 3.65 -6.71
N LEU A 153 13.42 3.76 -7.74
CA LEU A 153 12.05 3.23 -7.76
C LEU A 153 11.85 2.35 -9.00
N GLU A 154 11.22 1.20 -8.79
CA GLU A 154 10.81 0.28 -9.85
C GLU A 154 9.37 -0.15 -9.66
N PHE A 155 8.68 -0.41 -10.77
CA PHE A 155 7.31 -0.92 -10.78
C PHE A 155 7.28 -2.37 -11.25
N PHE A 156 6.68 -3.26 -10.46
CA PHE A 156 6.61 -4.69 -10.79
C PHE A 156 5.77 -5.01 -12.04
N ALA A 157 4.88 -4.11 -12.44
CA ALA A 157 3.85 -4.37 -13.44
C ALA A 157 4.40 -5.01 -14.73
N SER A 158 5.47 -4.44 -15.30
CA SER A 158 6.08 -4.93 -16.55
C SER A 158 6.71 -6.32 -16.39
N TYR A 159 7.37 -6.59 -15.27
CA TYR A 159 7.96 -7.89 -14.96
C TYR A 159 6.89 -8.97 -14.80
N MET A 160 5.82 -8.65 -14.07
CA MET A 160 4.70 -9.56 -13.85
C MET A 160 3.94 -9.85 -15.16
N GLN A 161 3.71 -8.82 -15.98
CA GLN A 161 3.11 -9.01 -17.32
C GLN A 161 3.96 -9.91 -18.21
N LYS A 162 5.27 -9.66 -18.24
CA LYS A 162 6.22 -10.50 -19.00
C LYS A 162 6.18 -11.95 -18.52
N TYR A 163 6.23 -12.20 -17.21
CA TYR A 163 6.14 -13.54 -16.64
C TYR A 163 4.82 -14.23 -17.01
N ARG A 164 3.68 -13.52 -16.86
CA ARG A 164 2.37 -14.02 -17.24
C ARG A 164 2.35 -14.49 -18.70
N ASP A 165 2.85 -13.66 -19.60
CA ASP A 165 2.80 -13.89 -21.04
C ASP A 165 3.73 -15.04 -21.45
N GLN A 166 4.94 -15.10 -20.87
CA GLN A 166 5.92 -16.15 -21.11
C GLN A 166 5.45 -17.54 -20.63
N HIS A 167 4.72 -17.57 -19.51
CA HIS A 167 4.23 -18.81 -18.90
C HIS A 167 2.77 -19.12 -19.27
N HIS A 168 2.16 -18.33 -20.16
CA HIS A 168 0.76 -18.47 -20.60
C HIS A 168 -0.25 -18.60 -19.45
N LEU A 169 -0.01 -17.86 -18.36
CA LEU A 169 -0.83 -17.98 -17.16
C LEU A 169 -2.28 -17.56 -17.44
N GLN A 170 -3.22 -18.27 -16.82
CA GLN A 170 -4.65 -17.95 -16.87
C GLN A 170 -5.05 -17.16 -15.63
N TRP A 171 -6.11 -16.35 -15.75
CA TRP A 171 -6.69 -15.64 -14.61
C TRP A 171 -7.06 -16.65 -13.49
N PRO A 172 -6.79 -16.38 -12.20
CA PRO A 172 -6.36 -15.11 -11.58
C PRO A 172 -4.85 -14.81 -11.60
N TYR A 173 -4.06 -15.49 -12.43
CA TYR A 173 -2.62 -15.30 -12.63
C TYR A 173 -1.78 -15.48 -11.35
N PHE A 174 -1.68 -14.41 -10.55
CA PHE A 174 -0.75 -14.28 -9.43
C PHE A 174 -1.43 -14.23 -8.06
N SER A 175 -2.76 -14.22 -8.01
CA SER A 175 -3.52 -14.19 -6.76
C SER A 175 -4.58 -15.31 -6.73
N PHE A 176 -5.45 -15.28 -5.73
CA PHE A 176 -6.65 -16.11 -5.70
C PHE A 176 -7.87 -15.28 -6.09
N THR A 177 -8.96 -15.94 -6.48
CA THR A 177 -10.20 -15.26 -6.87
C THR A 177 -10.89 -14.56 -5.70
N CYS A 178 -10.71 -15.06 -4.49
CA CYS A 178 -11.30 -14.56 -3.25
C CYS A 178 -10.29 -13.90 -2.30
N ASP A 179 -9.01 -13.89 -2.66
CA ASP A 179 -7.94 -13.36 -1.84
C ASP A 179 -6.95 -12.58 -2.73
N PRO A 180 -6.80 -11.25 -2.52
CA PRO A 180 -5.92 -10.43 -3.33
C PRO A 180 -4.42 -10.66 -3.08
N HIS A 181 -4.05 -11.45 -2.05
CA HIS A 181 -2.65 -11.78 -1.81
C HIS A 181 -2.07 -12.68 -2.91
N LEU A 182 -0.74 -12.68 -2.99
CA LEU A 182 -0.02 -13.51 -3.95
C LEU A 182 -0.25 -15.00 -3.65
N ASN A 183 -0.57 -15.76 -4.71
CA ASN A 183 -0.49 -17.21 -4.68
C ASN A 183 0.99 -17.67 -4.84
N ALA A 184 1.24 -18.98 -4.86
CA ALA A 184 2.60 -19.50 -4.99
C ALA A 184 3.31 -19.01 -6.26
N VAL A 185 2.62 -18.97 -7.40
CA VAL A 185 3.14 -18.47 -8.68
C VAL A 185 3.41 -16.96 -8.62
N GLY A 186 2.55 -16.20 -7.93
CA GLY A 186 2.77 -14.77 -7.67
C GLY A 186 4.04 -14.51 -6.88
N HIS A 187 4.28 -15.30 -5.83
CA HIS A 187 5.51 -15.21 -5.05
C HIS A 187 6.76 -15.57 -5.87
N GLU A 188 6.69 -16.63 -6.68
CA GLU A 188 7.78 -17.05 -7.57
C GLU A 188 8.13 -15.95 -8.60
N ALA A 189 7.12 -15.48 -9.35
CA ALA A 189 7.29 -14.40 -10.32
C ALA A 189 7.84 -13.11 -9.69
N SER A 190 7.40 -12.79 -8.47
CA SER A 190 7.91 -11.64 -7.71
C SER A 190 9.39 -11.81 -7.37
N ALA A 191 9.78 -12.99 -6.89
CA ALA A 191 11.18 -13.26 -6.54
C ALA A 191 12.10 -13.15 -7.76
N GLU A 192 11.68 -13.70 -8.90
CA GLU A 192 12.42 -13.56 -10.15
C GLU A 192 12.52 -12.11 -10.60
N ALA A 193 11.42 -11.35 -10.54
CA ALA A 193 11.41 -9.93 -10.87
C ALA A 193 12.38 -9.14 -9.98
N ILE A 194 12.38 -9.40 -8.67
CA ILE A 194 13.31 -8.77 -7.71
C ILE A 194 14.75 -9.07 -8.12
N VAL A 195 15.10 -10.33 -8.41
CA VAL A 195 16.47 -10.70 -8.81
C VAL A 195 16.87 -9.97 -10.10
N GLN A 196 16.00 -9.94 -11.11
CA GLN A 196 16.25 -9.25 -12.37
C GLN A 196 16.47 -7.74 -12.16
N ILE A 197 15.62 -7.10 -11.35
CA ILE A 197 15.76 -5.68 -11.00
C ILE A 197 17.10 -5.41 -10.31
N LEU A 198 17.43 -6.22 -9.30
CA LEU A 198 18.68 -6.05 -8.55
C LEU A 198 19.91 -6.27 -9.45
N GLN A 199 19.84 -7.17 -10.43
CA GLN A 199 20.90 -7.36 -11.43
C GLN A 199 21.05 -6.15 -12.35
N GLN A 200 19.96 -5.71 -12.97
CA GLN A 200 19.95 -4.58 -13.91
C GLN A 200 20.42 -3.28 -13.26
N ARG A 201 20.12 -3.10 -11.97
CA ARG A 201 20.52 -1.92 -11.19
C ARG A 201 21.88 -2.07 -10.51
N HIS A 202 22.59 -3.18 -10.73
CA HIS A 202 23.87 -3.49 -10.09
C HIS A 202 23.81 -3.39 -8.54
N LEU A 203 22.69 -3.84 -7.97
CA LEU A 203 22.40 -3.81 -6.53
C LEU A 203 22.74 -5.13 -5.83
N LEU A 204 22.96 -6.22 -6.58
CA LEU A 204 23.43 -7.47 -6.01
C LEU A 204 24.83 -7.30 -5.37
N PRO A 205 25.11 -8.02 -4.27
CA PRO A 205 26.46 -8.07 -3.71
C PRO A 205 27.43 -8.64 -4.73
N ALA A 206 28.70 -8.22 -4.65
CA ALA A 206 29.75 -8.86 -5.42
C ALA A 206 29.78 -10.35 -5.08
N GLN A 207 29.69 -11.20 -6.10
CA GLN A 207 29.83 -12.64 -5.90
C GLN A 207 31.25 -12.89 -5.38
N LYS A 208 31.37 -13.40 -4.15
CA LYS A 208 32.66 -13.87 -3.67
C LYS A 208 33.01 -15.12 -4.49
N PRO A 209 34.19 -15.19 -5.12
CA PRO A 209 34.67 -16.46 -5.64
C PRO A 209 34.72 -17.45 -4.47
N PHE A 210 34.10 -18.61 -4.66
CA PHE A 210 34.16 -19.72 -3.71
C PHE A 210 35.57 -20.35 -3.72
#